data_AF-A0A377ZPB5-F1
#
_entry.id   AF-A0A377ZPB5-F1
#
_cell.length_a   1.000
_cell.length_b   1.000
_cell.length_c   1.000
_cell.angle_alpha   90.00
_cell.angle_beta   90.00
_cell.angle_gamma   90.00
#
_symmetry.space_group_name_H-M   'P 1'
#
loop_
_entity.id
_entity.type
_entity.pdbx_description
1 polymer ?
#
loop_
_entity_poly.entity_id
_entity_poly.type
_entity_poly.pdbx_seq_one_letter_code
_entity_poly.pdbx_strand_id
1 'polypeptide(L)'
;MTAQYLEFVRQQLIVATADLSGATKGQLMAFAENAQFTATARSRGRKKVADPVTGRMVNPSSPPIPGQQSRAKGSSIALVLPVEYSTASWRRALLSLEEHQKAWLLWNYSDNIRWEHQETITQWAWEQFSEKLAGVRIAKKTVDRLRQLIWLAAQDVKAELAGRETYEYQKLAALVGVTRRTGQKRLQSDGRR
;
A
#
# COMPACT_ATOMS: atom_id res chain seq x y z
N MET A 1 0.92 19.38 -22.15
CA MET A 1 0.20 18.22 -21.59
C MET A 1 -1.15 18.72 -21.12
N THR A 2 -2.26 18.15 -21.59
CA THR A 2 -3.62 18.61 -21.21
C THR A 2 -4.05 17.99 -19.88
N ALA A 3 -4.94 18.65 -19.12
CA ALA A 3 -5.42 18.14 -17.83
C ALA A 3 -6.04 16.73 -17.96
N GLN A 4 -6.76 16.47 -19.06
CA GLN A 4 -7.34 15.16 -19.36
C GLN A 4 -6.28 14.05 -19.50
N TYR A 5 -5.11 14.35 -20.06
CA TYR A 5 -4.03 13.38 -20.20
C TYR A 5 -3.45 12.99 -18.84
N LEU A 6 -3.30 13.96 -17.92
CA LEU A 6 -2.81 13.69 -16.57
C LEU A 6 -3.78 12.81 -15.78
N GLU A 7 -5.09 13.08 -15.89
CA GLU A 7 -6.12 12.24 -15.27
C GLU A 7 -6.10 10.81 -15.83
N PHE A 8 -5.93 10.65 -17.15
CA PHE A 8 -5.78 9.33 -17.76
C PHE A 8 -4.58 8.58 -17.18
N VAL A 9 -3.40 9.21 -17.13
CA VAL A 9 -2.18 8.61 -16.56
C VAL A 9 -2.41 8.20 -15.09
N ARG A 10 -3.05 9.07 -14.32
CA ARG A 10 -3.36 8.81 -12.90
C ARG A 10 -4.24 7.58 -12.74
N GLN A 11 -5.31 7.47 -13.52
CA GLN A 11 -6.21 6.32 -13.49
C GLN A 11 -5.49 5.03 -13.88
N GLN A 12 -4.65 5.05 -14.91
CA GLN A 12 -3.86 3.88 -15.32
C GLN A 12 -2.89 3.43 -14.22
N LEU A 13 -2.23 4.36 -13.54
CA LEU A 13 -1.33 4.05 -12.42
C LEU A 13 -2.07 3.42 -11.23
N ILE A 14 -3.24 3.95 -10.87
CA ILE A 14 -4.08 3.39 -9.79
C ILE A 14 -4.44 1.94 -10.12
N VAL A 15 -4.97 1.68 -11.33
CA VAL A 15 -5.36 0.33 -11.75
C VAL A 15 -4.15 -0.61 -11.83
N ALA A 16 -3.02 -0.12 -12.34
CA ALA A 16 -1.80 -0.91 -12.48
C ALA A 16 -1.18 -1.32 -11.14
N THR A 17 -1.40 -0.55 -10.08
CA THR A 17 -0.81 -0.77 -8.75
C THR A 17 -1.80 -1.29 -7.71
N ALA A 18 -3.07 -1.40 -8.07
CA ALA A 18 -4.10 -1.97 -7.22
C ALA A 18 -3.79 -3.44 -6.85
N ASP A 19 -3.99 -3.78 -5.58
CA ASP A 19 -3.93 -5.17 -5.14
C ASP A 19 -5.22 -5.89 -5.55
N LEU A 20 -5.13 -6.70 -6.62
CA LEU A 20 -6.21 -7.54 -7.11
C LEU A 20 -6.13 -8.98 -6.56
N SER A 21 -5.22 -9.23 -5.62
CA SER A 21 -5.15 -10.51 -4.93
C SER A 21 -6.37 -10.68 -4.00
N GLY A 22 -6.90 -11.90 -3.90
CA GLY A 22 -8.07 -12.19 -3.05
C GLY A 22 -9.39 -12.46 -3.77
N ALA A 23 -9.42 -12.44 -5.11
CA ALA A 23 -10.58 -12.90 -5.88
C ALA A 23 -10.95 -14.38 -5.64
N THR A 24 -10.02 -15.18 -5.11
CA THR A 24 -10.28 -16.58 -4.74
C THR A 24 -9.96 -16.81 -3.27
N LYS A 25 -10.86 -17.54 -2.58
CA LYS A 25 -10.58 -18.04 -1.23
C LYS A 25 -9.37 -18.98 -1.32
N GLY A 26 -8.30 -18.68 -0.59
CA GLY A 26 -7.10 -19.52 -0.57
C GLY A 26 -7.45 -20.98 -0.28
N GLN A 27 -6.65 -21.91 -0.80
CA GLN A 27 -6.95 -23.35 -0.77
C GLN A 27 -7.28 -23.87 0.65
N LEU A 28 -6.61 -23.34 1.68
CA LEU A 28 -6.86 -23.68 3.09
C LEU A 28 -8.24 -23.22 3.58
N MET A 29 -8.67 -22.02 3.21
CA MET A 29 -9.98 -21.48 3.55
C MET A 29 -11.09 -22.29 2.86
N ALA A 30 -10.86 -22.67 1.60
CA ALA A 30 -11.78 -23.55 0.87
C ALA A 30 -11.87 -24.95 1.50
N PHE A 31 -10.78 -25.48 2.06
CA PHE A 31 -10.84 -26.74 2.81
C PHE A 31 -11.53 -26.59 4.17
N ALA A 32 -11.33 -25.49 4.89
CA ALA A 32 -12.00 -25.24 6.17
C ALA A 32 -13.52 -25.13 6.00
N GLU A 33 -14.01 -24.49 4.94
CA GLU A 33 -15.44 -24.34 4.66
C GLU A 33 -16.09 -25.66 4.20
N ASN A 34 -15.36 -26.50 3.45
CA ASN A 34 -15.87 -27.78 2.95
C ASN A 34 -15.64 -28.96 3.92
N ALA A 35 -14.68 -28.85 4.83
CA ALA A 35 -14.49 -29.80 5.91
C ALA A 35 -15.63 -29.57 6.91
N GLN A 36 -16.76 -30.24 6.67
CA GLN A 36 -17.87 -30.39 7.62
C GLN A 36 -17.43 -31.21 8.86
N PHE A 37 -16.34 -30.81 9.53
CA PHE A 37 -15.84 -31.47 10.72
C PHE A 37 -16.21 -30.67 11.96
N THR A 38 -17.49 -30.72 12.34
CA THR A 38 -17.91 -30.27 13.67
C THR A 38 -17.54 -31.35 14.69
N ALA A 39 -16.51 -31.11 15.49
CA ALA A 39 -16.12 -32.00 16.58
C ALA A 39 -17.22 -31.99 17.66
N THR A 40 -18.13 -32.95 17.60
CA THR A 40 -19.13 -33.19 18.66
C THR A 40 -18.49 -34.00 19.79
N ALA A 41 -19.04 -33.93 21.00
CA ALA A 41 -18.56 -34.73 22.15
C ALA A 41 -18.52 -36.26 21.89
N ARG A 42 -19.25 -36.74 20.87
CA ARG A 42 -19.26 -38.14 20.41
C ARG A 42 -18.20 -38.46 19.33
N SER A 43 -17.43 -37.50 18.84
CA SER A 43 -16.47 -37.70 17.74
C SER A 43 -15.14 -38.34 18.17
N ARG A 44 -14.97 -38.69 19.46
CA ARG A 44 -13.67 -39.06 20.05
C ARG A 44 -13.30 -40.55 19.98
N GLY A 45 -14.12 -41.41 19.38
CA GLY A 45 -13.78 -42.82 19.19
C GLY A 45 -13.58 -43.16 17.72
N ARG A 46 -12.32 -43.17 17.23
CA ARG A 46 -12.03 -43.76 15.92
C ARG A 46 -12.41 -45.25 15.99
N LYS A 47 -13.41 -45.70 15.22
CA LYS A 47 -13.80 -47.11 15.20
C LYS A 47 -12.59 -47.95 14.79
N LYS A 48 -12.13 -48.83 15.68
CA LYS A 48 -11.11 -49.82 15.34
C LYS A 48 -11.79 -50.98 14.61
N VAL A 49 -11.15 -51.50 13.57
CA VAL A 49 -11.62 -52.66 12.81
C VAL A 49 -10.58 -53.78 12.99
N ALA A 50 -11.04 -55.01 13.12
CA ALA A 50 -10.15 -56.16 13.18
C ALA A 50 -9.50 -56.39 11.81
N ASP A 51 -8.18 -56.42 11.77
CA ASP A 51 -7.44 -56.78 10.57
C ASP A 51 -7.71 -58.26 10.23
N PRO A 52 -8.25 -58.58 9.04
CA PRO A 52 -8.61 -59.95 8.68
C PRO A 52 -7.40 -60.90 8.61
N VAL A 53 -6.18 -60.37 8.48
CA VAL A 53 -4.95 -61.20 8.39
C VAL A 53 -4.28 -61.38 9.75
N THR A 54 -4.21 -60.33 10.58
CA THR A 54 -3.48 -60.36 11.85
C THR A 54 -4.37 -60.46 13.09
N GLY A 55 -5.69 -60.30 12.94
CA GLY A 55 -6.67 -60.32 14.03
C GLY A 55 -6.56 -59.15 15.01
N ARG A 56 -5.62 -58.22 14.81
CA ARG A 56 -5.40 -57.07 15.69
C ARG A 56 -6.37 -55.94 15.36
N MET A 57 -6.82 -55.24 16.39
CA MET A 57 -7.66 -54.05 16.23
C MET A 57 -6.81 -52.88 15.73
N VAL A 58 -6.89 -52.61 14.43
CA VAL A 58 -6.15 -51.53 13.78
C VAL A 58 -7.07 -50.33 13.52
N ASN A 59 -6.48 -49.14 13.45
CA ASN A 59 -7.21 -47.97 12.95
C ASN A 59 -7.40 -48.16 11.45
N PRO A 60 -8.63 -48.09 10.92
CA PRO A 60 -8.85 -48.12 9.49
C PRO A 60 -8.04 -47.01 8.83
N SER A 61 -7.28 -47.37 7.79
CA SER A 61 -6.81 -46.39 6.80
C SER A 61 -8.02 -45.56 6.41
N SER A 62 -7.94 -44.23 6.58
CA SER A 62 -9.04 -43.35 6.17
C SER A 62 -9.35 -43.64 4.70
N PRO A 63 -10.62 -43.89 4.33
CA PRO A 63 -10.96 -43.99 2.92
C PRO A 63 -10.50 -42.70 2.22
N PRO A 64 -10.15 -42.73 0.93
CA PRO A 64 -9.81 -41.54 0.18
C PRO A 64 -10.85 -40.47 0.48
N ILE A 65 -10.43 -39.35 1.08
CA ILE A 65 -11.34 -38.25 1.38
C ILE A 65 -11.90 -37.81 0.04
N PRO A 66 -13.22 -37.91 -0.21
CA PRO A 66 -13.79 -37.46 -1.46
C PRO A 66 -13.63 -35.94 -1.53
N GLY A 67 -12.55 -35.50 -2.17
CA GLY A 67 -12.33 -34.10 -2.48
C GLY A 67 -13.33 -33.69 -3.54
N GLN A 68 -14.43 -33.08 -3.14
CA GLN A 68 -15.27 -32.37 -4.10
C GLN A 68 -14.43 -31.24 -4.69
N GLN A 69 -14.33 -31.22 -6.01
CA GLN A 69 -13.72 -30.10 -6.69
C GLN A 69 -14.53 -28.88 -6.30
N SER A 70 -13.92 -27.93 -5.58
CA SER A 70 -14.56 -26.67 -5.18
C SER A 70 -14.92 -25.78 -6.37
N ARG A 71 -14.60 -26.20 -7.59
CA ARG A 71 -14.94 -25.54 -8.84
C ARG A 71 -16.07 -26.27 -9.55
N ALA A 72 -17.06 -25.51 -9.99
CA ALA A 72 -17.91 -25.94 -11.08
C ALA A 72 -17.02 -26.14 -12.34
N LYS A 73 -17.04 -27.35 -12.92
CA LYS A 73 -16.40 -27.78 -14.17
C LYS A 73 -15.45 -26.78 -14.89
N GLY A 74 -14.17 -27.19 -15.02
CA GLY A 74 -13.48 -27.17 -16.32
C GLY A 74 -12.68 -25.92 -16.76
N SER A 75 -12.63 -24.81 -16.03
CA SER A 75 -11.75 -23.68 -16.40
C SER A 75 -10.46 -23.66 -15.58
N SER A 76 -9.32 -23.51 -16.27
CA SER A 76 -8.06 -23.16 -15.62
C SER A 76 -8.20 -21.77 -14.99
N ILE A 77 -7.64 -21.57 -13.79
CA ILE A 77 -7.49 -20.22 -13.26
C ILE A 77 -6.36 -19.58 -14.08
N ALA A 78 -6.64 -18.41 -14.66
CA ALA A 78 -5.60 -17.60 -15.25
C ALA A 78 -4.60 -17.22 -14.15
N LEU A 79 -3.35 -17.62 -14.31
CA LEU A 79 -2.27 -17.31 -13.35
C LEU A 79 -2.02 -15.81 -13.22
N VAL A 80 -2.38 -15.05 -14.26
CA VAL A 80 -2.32 -13.60 -14.32
C VAL A 80 -3.69 -13.11 -14.75
N LEU A 81 -4.27 -12.17 -13.98
CA LEU A 81 -5.55 -11.58 -14.35
C LEU A 81 -5.40 -10.76 -15.64
N PRO A 82 -6.42 -10.69 -16.52
CA PRO A 82 -6.34 -9.87 -17.74
C PRO A 82 -5.98 -8.41 -17.47
N VAL A 83 -6.47 -7.84 -16.36
CA VAL A 83 -6.17 -6.47 -15.93
C VAL A 83 -4.71 -6.32 -15.51
N GLU A 84 -4.15 -7.30 -14.79
CA GLU A 84 -2.73 -7.30 -14.43
C GLU A 84 -1.86 -7.40 -15.69
N TYR A 85 -2.24 -8.25 -16.65
CA TYR A 85 -1.52 -8.41 -17.91
C TYR A 85 -1.54 -7.11 -18.73
N SER A 86 -2.72 -6.49 -18.91
CA SER A 86 -2.86 -5.26 -19.70
C SER A 86 -2.12 -4.06 -19.07
N THR A 87 -2.06 -4.01 -17.74
CA THR A 87 -1.35 -2.93 -17.01
C THR A 87 0.10 -3.24 -16.69
N ALA A 88 0.64 -4.38 -17.12
CA ALA A 88 2.01 -4.78 -16.81
C ALA A 88 3.06 -3.80 -17.36
N SER A 89 2.80 -3.16 -18.51
CA SER A 89 3.67 -2.13 -19.08
C SER A 89 3.78 -0.91 -18.16
N TRP A 90 2.67 -0.47 -17.56
CA TRP A 90 2.64 0.64 -16.59
C TRP A 90 3.44 0.30 -15.33
N ARG A 91 3.31 -0.91 -14.79
CA ARG A 91 4.13 -1.35 -13.65
C ARG A 91 5.62 -1.34 -13.98
N ARG A 92 6.01 -1.83 -15.16
CA ARG A 92 7.42 -1.80 -15.59
C ARG A 92 7.93 -0.37 -15.74
N ALA A 93 7.14 0.51 -16.36
CA ALA A 93 7.49 1.92 -16.51
C ALA A 93 7.66 2.59 -15.14
N LEU A 94 6.71 2.41 -14.22
CA LEU A 94 6.79 2.92 -12.85
C LEU A 94 8.05 2.44 -12.12
N LEU A 95 8.38 1.16 -12.23
CA LEU A 95 9.55 0.56 -11.58
C LEU A 95 10.89 0.96 -12.22
N SER A 96 10.87 1.48 -13.46
CA SER A 96 12.06 2.00 -14.13
C SER A 96 12.41 3.45 -13.77
N LEU A 97 11.53 4.16 -13.06
CA LEU A 97 11.76 5.53 -12.63
C LEU A 97 12.79 5.60 -11.49
N GLU A 98 13.36 6.80 -11.32
CA GLU A 98 14.22 7.11 -10.19
C GLU A 98 13.48 6.92 -8.85
N GLU A 99 14.24 6.57 -7.81
CA GLU A 99 13.67 6.10 -6.54
C GLU A 99 12.66 7.09 -5.93
N HIS A 100 12.99 8.40 -5.94
CA HIS A 100 12.11 9.43 -5.40
C HIS A 100 10.83 9.62 -6.23
N GLN A 101 10.91 9.49 -7.57
CA GLN A 101 9.74 9.61 -8.45
C GLN A 101 8.81 8.41 -8.30
N LYS A 102 9.39 7.20 -8.26
CA LYS A 102 8.68 5.96 -8.00
C LYS A 102 8.01 5.99 -6.62
N ALA A 103 8.74 6.40 -5.58
CA ALA A 103 8.22 6.54 -4.23
C ALA A 103 7.05 7.54 -4.17
N TRP A 104 7.17 8.67 -4.87
CA TRP A 104 6.09 9.65 -4.97
C TRP A 104 4.82 9.06 -5.59
N LEU A 105 4.95 8.38 -6.73
CA LEU A 105 3.80 7.79 -7.42
C LEU A 105 3.14 6.66 -6.62
N LEU A 106 3.93 5.78 -6.01
CA LEU A 106 3.42 4.71 -5.15
C LEU A 106 2.70 5.29 -3.91
N TRP A 107 3.30 6.27 -3.26
CA TRP A 107 2.72 6.86 -2.05
C TRP A 107 1.40 7.60 -2.33
N ASN A 108 1.25 8.22 -3.51
CA ASN A 108 0.05 8.98 -3.86
C ASN A 108 -1.04 8.14 -4.53
N TYR A 109 -0.67 7.11 -5.31
CA TYR A 109 -1.63 6.42 -6.19
C TYR A 109 -1.79 4.92 -5.94
N SER A 110 -0.90 4.26 -5.18
CA SER A 110 -0.99 2.81 -4.93
C SER A 110 -1.49 2.45 -3.53
N ASP A 111 -2.15 3.39 -2.83
CA ASP A 111 -2.58 3.29 -1.42
C ASP A 111 -1.49 2.77 -0.46
N ASN A 112 -0.21 2.92 -0.85
CA ASN A 112 0.91 2.36 -0.13
C ASN A 112 1.39 3.36 0.92
N ILE A 113 0.97 3.17 2.16
CA ILE A 113 1.28 4.04 3.30
C ILE A 113 2.64 3.76 3.95
N ARG A 114 3.52 3.00 3.28
CA ARG A 114 4.89 2.74 3.74
C ARG A 114 5.65 4.02 4.06
N TRP A 115 6.36 3.99 5.19
CA TRP A 115 7.12 5.14 5.68
C TRP A 115 8.33 5.44 4.80
N GLU A 116 8.91 4.41 4.19
CA GLU A 116 10.12 4.48 3.35
C GLU A 116 9.92 5.41 2.14
N HIS A 117 8.69 5.47 1.60
CA HIS A 117 8.38 6.38 0.51
C HIS A 117 8.48 7.84 0.98
N GLN A 118 7.93 8.15 2.15
CA GLN A 118 7.98 9.50 2.71
C GLN A 118 9.41 9.92 3.02
N GLU A 119 10.22 9.02 3.56
CA GLU A 119 11.63 9.26 3.81
C GLU A 119 12.37 9.59 2.52
N THR A 120 12.24 8.76 1.49
CA THR A 120 12.91 8.96 0.18
C THR A 120 12.51 10.30 -0.45
N ILE A 121 11.21 10.62 -0.46
CA ILE A 121 10.69 11.87 -1.03
C ILE A 121 11.26 13.07 -0.28
N THR A 122 11.26 13.04 1.06
CA THR A 122 11.71 14.18 1.86
C THR A 122 13.23 14.35 1.89
N GLN A 123 13.99 13.27 1.83
CA GLN A 123 15.44 13.32 1.66
C GLN A 123 15.79 13.99 0.32
N TRP A 124 15.21 13.52 -0.78
CA TRP A 124 15.43 14.12 -2.10
C TRP A 124 15.00 15.59 -2.15
N ALA A 125 13.81 15.90 -1.62
CA ALA A 125 13.31 17.27 -1.57
C ALA A 125 14.21 18.19 -0.72
N TRP A 126 14.76 17.68 0.39
CA TRP A 126 15.72 18.41 1.20
C TRP A 126 17.03 18.66 0.46
N GLU A 127 17.57 17.68 -0.26
CA GLU A 127 18.77 17.85 -1.09
C GLU A 127 18.59 18.98 -2.10
N GLN A 128 17.54 18.91 -2.91
CA GLN A 128 17.21 19.93 -3.92
C GLN A 128 16.97 21.31 -3.30
N PHE A 129 16.36 21.37 -2.11
CA PHE A 129 16.14 22.62 -1.42
C PHE A 129 17.42 23.18 -0.79
N SER A 130 18.28 22.31 -0.27
CA SER A 130 19.54 22.70 0.37
C SER A 130 20.54 23.31 -0.60
N GLU A 131 20.55 22.86 -1.87
CA GLU A 131 21.34 23.46 -2.94
C GLU A 131 20.98 24.95 -3.14
N LYS A 132 19.70 25.29 -3.04
CA LYS A 132 19.23 26.68 -3.15
C LYS A 132 19.59 27.56 -1.95
N LEU A 133 19.93 26.93 -0.82
CA LEU A 133 20.36 27.61 0.40
C LEU A 133 21.89 27.65 0.53
N ALA A 134 22.62 27.15 -0.47
CA ALA A 134 24.08 27.18 -0.47
C ALA A 134 24.61 28.61 -0.28
N GLY A 135 25.52 28.77 0.69
CA GLY A 135 26.12 30.07 1.03
C GLY A 135 25.34 30.91 2.04
N VAL A 136 24.11 30.52 2.41
CA VAL A 136 23.32 31.24 3.42
C VAL A 136 23.58 30.67 4.81
N ARG A 137 24.01 31.52 5.76
CA ARG A 137 24.17 31.10 7.16
C ARG A 137 22.82 31.07 7.86
N ILE A 138 22.30 29.87 8.10
CA ILE A 138 20.99 29.65 8.71
C ILE A 138 21.18 29.04 10.11
N ALA A 139 20.42 29.53 11.09
CA ALA A 139 20.41 28.95 12.43
C ALA A 139 19.85 27.51 12.41
N LYS A 140 20.45 26.60 13.19
CA LYS A 140 20.04 25.18 13.27
C LYS A 140 18.53 24.99 13.48
N LYS A 141 17.93 25.76 14.40
CA LYS A 141 16.48 25.72 14.67
C LYS A 141 15.63 26.04 13.43
N THR A 142 16.11 26.89 12.54
CA THR A 142 15.42 27.23 11.29
C THR A 142 15.55 26.10 10.28
N VAL A 143 16.72 25.47 10.18
CA VAL A 143 16.95 24.28 9.34
C VAL A 143 16.00 23.15 9.73
N ASP A 144 15.87 22.86 11.02
CA ASP A 144 14.98 21.80 11.52
C ASP A 144 13.51 22.09 11.17
N ARG A 145 13.07 23.35 11.27
CA ARG A 145 11.72 23.78 10.87
C ARG A 145 11.49 23.68 9.36
N LEU A 146 12.50 23.97 8.54
CA LEU A 146 12.40 23.86 7.08
C LEU A 146 12.21 22.39 6.68
N ARG A 147 12.93 21.45 7.31
CA ARG A 147 12.72 20.01 7.10
C ARG A 147 11.31 19.58 7.45
N GLN A 148 10.78 20.04 8.60
CA GLN A 148 9.39 19.79 8.99
C GLN A 148 8.40 20.34 7.96
N LEU A 149 8.64 21.55 7.46
CA LEU A 149 7.79 22.17 6.42
C LEU A 149 7.80 21.40 5.11
N ILE A 150 8.95 20.86 4.67
CA ILE A 150 9.03 20.04 3.47
C ILE A 150 8.19 18.77 3.62
N TRP A 151 8.29 18.09 4.76
CA TRP A 151 7.48 16.90 5.04
C TRP A 151 5.98 17.23 5.09
N LEU A 152 5.60 18.33 5.75
CA LEU A 152 4.20 18.79 5.80
C LEU A 152 3.68 19.19 4.41
N ALA A 153 4.49 19.84 3.58
CA ALA A 153 4.12 20.20 2.22
C ALA A 153 3.88 18.95 1.35
N ALA A 154 4.71 17.91 1.47
CA ALA A 154 4.50 16.65 0.78
C ALA A 154 3.16 15.99 1.17
N GLN A 155 2.80 16.04 2.46
CA GLN A 155 1.50 15.55 2.94
C GLN A 155 0.33 16.39 2.44
N ASP A 156 0.50 17.70 2.39
CA ASP A 156 -0.53 18.62 1.94
C ASP A 156 -0.91 18.35 0.48
N VAL A 157 0.10 18.21 -0.39
CA VAL A 157 -0.11 17.84 -1.80
C VAL A 157 -0.80 16.47 -1.91
N LYS A 158 -0.41 15.49 -1.09
CA LYS A 158 -1.10 14.19 -1.08
C LYS A 158 -2.57 14.31 -0.66
N ALA A 159 -2.87 15.16 0.33
CA ALA A 159 -4.23 15.41 0.78
C ALA A 159 -5.07 16.08 -0.31
N GLU A 160 -4.51 17.10 -0.98
CA GLU A 160 -5.12 17.77 -2.12
C GLU A 160 -5.40 16.80 -3.26
N LEU A 161 -4.42 15.96 -3.62
CA LEU A 161 -4.59 14.93 -4.64
C LEU A 161 -5.70 13.95 -4.27
N ALA A 162 -5.87 13.62 -2.99
CA ALA A 162 -6.93 12.76 -2.49
C ALA A 162 -8.30 13.48 -2.33
N GLY A 163 -8.40 14.77 -2.69
CA GLY A 163 -9.60 15.57 -2.52
C GLY A 163 -9.94 15.88 -1.05
N ARG A 164 -8.95 15.84 -0.16
CA ARG A 164 -9.09 16.14 1.27
C ARG A 164 -8.71 17.59 1.56
N GLU A 165 -9.13 18.09 2.71
CA GLU A 165 -8.76 19.43 3.16
C GLU A 165 -7.24 19.57 3.35
N THR A 166 -6.69 20.67 2.85
CA THR A 166 -5.30 21.07 3.01
C THR A 166 -5.08 21.81 4.32
N TYR A 167 -3.83 21.91 4.75
CA TYR A 167 -3.49 22.56 6.00
C TYR A 167 -3.70 24.07 5.92
N GLU A 168 -4.57 24.60 6.79
CA GLU A 168 -4.61 26.04 7.03
C GLU A 168 -3.30 26.55 7.63
N TYR A 169 -2.93 27.77 7.28
CA TYR A 169 -1.71 28.43 7.77
C TYR A 169 -1.56 28.42 9.29
N GLN A 170 -2.68 28.56 10.02
CA GLN A 170 -2.68 28.53 11.48
C GLN A 170 -2.28 27.15 12.02
N LYS A 171 -2.76 26.08 11.37
CA LYS A 171 -2.43 24.69 11.71
C LYS A 171 -0.97 24.40 11.37
N LEU A 172 -0.47 24.84 10.21
CA LEU A 172 0.95 24.72 9.84
C LEU A 172 1.88 25.41 10.84
N ALA A 173 1.56 26.65 11.23
CA ALA A 173 2.37 27.39 12.19
C ALA A 173 2.42 26.69 13.55
N ALA A 174 1.31 26.12 14.02
CA ALA A 174 1.26 25.32 15.24
C ALA A 174 2.12 24.05 15.13
N LEU A 175 2.01 23.30 14.02
CA LEU A 175 2.75 22.06 13.78
C LEU A 175 4.27 22.27 13.74
N VAL A 176 4.74 23.42 13.23
CA VAL A 176 6.17 23.77 13.14
C VAL A 176 6.66 24.54 14.40
N GLY A 177 5.79 24.75 15.39
CA GLY A 177 6.12 25.46 16.62
C GLY A 177 6.49 26.94 16.38
N VAL A 178 5.81 27.60 15.45
CA VAL A 178 5.95 29.03 15.13
C VAL A 178 4.69 29.77 15.58
N THR A 179 4.85 30.84 16.37
CA THR A 179 3.73 31.70 16.76
C THR A 179 3.13 32.43 15.55
N ARG A 180 1.80 32.46 15.46
CA ARG A 180 1.01 33.02 14.34
C ARG A 180 1.48 34.40 13.85
N ARG A 181 1.93 35.26 14.76
CA ARG A 181 2.35 36.64 14.50
C ARG A 181 3.69 36.77 13.75
N THR A 182 4.57 35.77 13.86
CA THR A 182 5.93 35.81 13.29
C THR A 182 5.95 35.43 11.82
N GLY A 183 5.09 34.47 11.42
CA GLY A 183 5.03 33.98 10.05
C GLY A 183 4.36 34.95 9.08
N GLN A 184 3.25 35.58 9.46
CA GLN A 184 2.54 36.57 8.63
C GLN A 184 3.38 37.80 8.30
N LYS A 185 4.17 38.30 9.28
CA LYS A 185 5.04 39.47 9.08
C LYS A 185 6.16 39.23 8.06
N ARG A 186 6.71 38.01 7.96
CA ARG A 186 7.84 37.70 7.06
C ARG A 186 7.40 37.49 5.62
N LEU A 187 6.26 36.83 5.39
CA LEU A 187 5.71 36.66 4.03
C LEU A 187 5.23 37.98 3.43
N GLN A 188 4.64 38.87 4.23
CA GLN A 188 4.25 40.21 3.78
C GLN A 188 5.45 41.12 3.48
N SER A 189 6.63 40.86 4.07
CA SER A 189 7.86 41.59 3.73
C SER A 189 8.57 41.05 2.49
N ASP A 190 8.46 39.75 2.19
CA ASP A 190 9.04 39.15 0.98
C ASP A 190 8.19 39.38 -0.29
N GLY A 191 6.88 39.60 -0.15
CA GLY A 191 5.98 39.96 -1.28
C GLY A 191 6.05 41.43 -1.73
N ARG A 192 7.04 42.20 -1.27
CA ARG A 192 7.28 43.62 -1.67
C ARG A 192 8.64 43.83 -2.34
N ARG A 193 9.19 42.82 -3.00
CA ARG A 193 10.37 42.95 -3.86
C ARG A 193 10.09 42.35 -5.23
#